data_AF-A0A957WZ29-F1
#
_entry.id   AF-A0A957WZ29-F1
#
_cell.length_a   1.000
_cell.length_b   1.000
_cell.length_c   1.000
_cell.angle_alpha   90.00
_cell.angle_beta   90.00
_cell.angle_gamma   90.00
#
_symmetry.space_group_name_H-M   'P 1'
#
loop_
_entity.id
_entity.type
_entity.pdbx_description
1 polymer ?
#
loop_
_entity_poly.entity_id
_entity_poly.type
_entity_poly.pdbx_seq_one_letter_code
_entity_poly.pdbx_strand_id
1 'polypeptide(L)'
;TTDGSVLWLAHTIGIHSFEPEQNHLMALYRPADDGWVEVARAEFATSDDPNAPGVSPDYLGEDGISQVVIEPTQIWIQVEGGVGAHSGVYGLFRFDGSTLTQELDGFSASPGVGEIKDLNGDGINEVLLDSTDYYVFCYACGVREILYSIWYWDGTTMVPVTLQPLSAAATDAVRAFNEQLLALVDAGLWKDAQALLDEAMLFSYTEPAFQWNLLYVRVNAEARQAAAAEEGAYPLLSQVFYGDYAAAVATMQELGAAGLFTAETPLIVGTVAEGWQAEVADRLTSNANAALEVQPDLAAAYFVRGWGEYVRNFAATAAVSDLQQAAALAPDVALYQQSLALVTE
;
A
#
# COMPACT_ATOMS: atom_id res chain seq x y z
N THR A 1 17.75 29.64 -6.70
CA THR A 1 18.83 29.22 -5.77
C THR A 1 18.92 30.20 -4.61
N THR A 2 19.72 29.90 -3.57
CA THR A 2 19.90 30.77 -2.39
C THR A 2 20.55 32.12 -2.71
N ASP A 3 21.31 32.22 -3.80
CA ASP A 3 21.89 33.46 -4.32
C ASP A 3 20.97 34.23 -5.29
N GLY A 4 19.73 33.77 -5.49
CA GLY A 4 18.76 34.39 -6.39
C GLY A 4 18.97 34.07 -7.87
N SER A 5 19.97 33.26 -8.23
CA SER A 5 20.14 32.80 -9.61
C SER A 5 19.03 31.82 -10.04
N VAL A 6 18.69 31.88 -11.32
CA VAL A 6 17.71 30.99 -11.97
C VAL A 6 18.46 29.90 -12.72
N LEU A 7 18.05 28.66 -12.52
CA LEU A 7 18.51 27.51 -13.29
C LEU A 7 17.43 27.10 -14.29
N TRP A 8 17.87 26.49 -15.37
CA TRP A 8 17.00 25.98 -16.43
C TRP A 8 17.13 24.47 -16.50
N LEU A 9 16.00 23.78 -16.41
CA LEU A 9 15.94 22.33 -16.55
C LEU A 9 15.70 22.00 -18.03
N ALA A 10 16.53 21.12 -18.58
CA ALA A 10 16.27 20.46 -19.86
C ALA A 10 16.20 18.95 -19.63
N HIS A 11 15.30 18.28 -20.32
CA HIS A 11 15.15 16.82 -20.23
C HIS A 11 14.65 16.23 -21.54
N THR A 12 14.83 14.91 -21.67
CA THR A 12 14.26 14.11 -22.75
C THR A 12 12.79 13.79 -22.49
N ILE A 13 12.04 13.51 -23.56
CA ILE A 13 10.63 13.08 -23.52
C ILE A 13 10.40 11.96 -24.53
N GLY A 14 9.24 11.31 -24.49
CA GLY A 14 8.85 10.23 -25.38
C GLY A 14 9.29 8.86 -24.87
N ILE A 15 9.42 7.89 -25.77
CA ILE A 15 9.97 6.55 -25.47
C ILE A 15 11.46 6.58 -25.77
N HIS A 16 12.28 6.02 -24.87
CA HIS A 16 13.73 5.94 -25.07
C HIS A 16 14.11 4.90 -26.15
N SER A 17 15.34 4.96 -26.65
CA SER A 17 15.80 3.96 -27.62
C SER A 17 16.27 2.73 -26.89
N PHE A 18 15.74 1.55 -27.21
CA PHE A 18 16.21 0.28 -26.64
C PHE A 18 17.44 -0.27 -27.39
N GLU A 19 17.63 0.12 -28.66
CA GLU A 19 18.68 -0.44 -29.52
C GLU A 19 19.20 0.58 -30.56
N PRO A 20 20.40 1.17 -30.35
CA PRO A 20 21.20 1.06 -29.12
C PRO A 20 20.48 1.75 -27.96
N GLU A 21 20.70 1.25 -26.74
CA GLU A 21 20.14 1.84 -25.53
C GLU A 21 20.50 3.34 -25.40
N GLN A 22 19.49 4.19 -25.19
CA GLN A 22 19.64 5.63 -25.00
C GLN A 22 18.70 6.10 -23.89
N ASN A 23 19.16 6.05 -22.65
CA ASN A 23 18.38 6.43 -21.48
C ASN A 23 17.83 7.86 -21.57
N HIS A 24 16.72 8.06 -20.88
CA HIS A 24 16.28 9.41 -20.58
C HIS A 24 17.28 10.13 -19.67
N LEU A 25 17.27 11.46 -19.72
CA LEU A 25 18.11 12.28 -18.85
C LEU A 25 17.44 13.60 -18.50
N MET A 26 17.95 14.22 -17.45
CA MET A 26 17.76 15.63 -17.15
C MET A 26 19.10 16.33 -16.90
N ALA A 27 19.14 17.62 -17.20
CA ALA A 27 20.28 18.47 -16.90
C ALA A 27 19.85 19.88 -16.50
N LEU A 28 20.59 20.45 -15.55
CA LEU A 28 20.42 21.82 -15.07
C LEU A 28 21.45 22.72 -15.73
N TYR A 29 21.00 23.85 -16.25
CA TYR A 29 21.81 24.83 -16.95
C TYR A 29 21.75 26.21 -16.28
N ARG A 30 22.85 26.93 -16.38
CA ARG A 30 22.93 28.36 -16.06
C ARG A 30 23.28 29.15 -17.32
N PRO A 31 22.67 30.32 -17.55
CA PRO A 31 23.11 31.21 -18.62
C PRO A 31 24.52 31.75 -18.34
N ALA A 32 25.33 31.86 -19.37
CA ALA A 32 26.66 32.46 -19.39
C ALA A 32 26.80 33.41 -20.58
N ASP A 33 27.87 34.20 -20.61
CA ASP A 33 28.09 35.23 -21.64
C ASP A 33 28.04 34.66 -23.07
N ASP A 34 28.55 33.43 -23.27
CA ASP A 34 28.60 32.75 -24.56
C ASP A 34 27.67 31.51 -24.63
N GLY A 35 26.52 31.54 -23.94
CA GLY A 35 25.47 30.52 -24.08
C GLY A 35 25.05 29.88 -22.76
N TRP A 36 25.03 28.54 -22.73
CA TRP A 36 24.54 27.76 -21.59
C TRP A 36 25.64 26.88 -21.03
N VAL A 37 25.79 26.87 -19.71
CA VAL A 37 26.71 26.01 -18.99
C VAL A 37 25.92 24.99 -18.21
N GLU A 38 26.19 23.71 -18.46
CA GLU A 38 25.66 22.61 -17.66
C GLU A 38 26.23 22.67 -16.25
N VAL A 39 25.36 22.61 -15.25
CA VAL A 39 25.70 22.67 -13.83
C VAL A 39 25.66 21.28 -13.21
N ALA A 40 24.64 20.49 -13.58
CA ALA A 40 24.47 19.12 -13.13
C ALA A 40 23.65 18.33 -14.16
N ARG A 41 23.82 17.01 -14.16
CA ARG A 41 23.05 16.08 -14.99
C ARG A 41 22.73 14.82 -14.21
N ALA A 42 21.60 14.20 -14.53
CA ALA A 42 21.25 12.86 -14.13
C ALA A 42 20.79 12.09 -15.37
N GLU A 43 21.33 10.89 -15.55
CA GLU A 43 20.88 9.93 -16.54
C GLU A 43 20.02 8.88 -15.84
N PHE A 44 18.89 8.54 -16.44
CA PHE A 44 17.89 7.64 -15.89
C PHE A 44 18.13 6.23 -16.39
N ALA A 45 19.15 5.60 -15.82
CA ALA A 45 19.58 4.25 -16.15
C ALA A 45 19.24 3.28 -15.02
N THR A 46 19.05 2.01 -15.38
CA THR A 46 19.05 0.93 -14.40
C THR A 46 20.41 0.86 -13.70
N SER A 47 20.38 0.49 -12.42
CA SER A 47 21.57 0.30 -11.60
C SER A 47 21.64 -1.14 -11.12
N ASP A 48 22.84 -1.71 -11.16
CA ASP A 48 23.12 -3.05 -10.63
C ASP A 48 23.15 -3.07 -9.08
N ASP A 49 23.08 -1.91 -8.42
CA ASP A 49 23.00 -1.84 -6.96
C ASP A 49 21.56 -2.16 -6.51
N PRO A 50 21.32 -3.30 -5.84
CA PRO A 50 19.99 -3.65 -5.36
C PRO A 50 19.44 -2.67 -4.31
N ASN A 51 20.28 -1.82 -3.72
CA ASN A 51 19.87 -0.80 -2.73
C ASN A 51 19.64 0.57 -3.37
N ALA A 52 19.95 0.72 -4.66
CA ALA A 52 19.75 1.93 -5.43
C ALA A 52 19.52 1.51 -6.90
N PRO A 53 18.35 0.91 -7.22
CA PRO A 53 18.09 0.27 -8.51
C PRO A 53 18.00 1.26 -9.68
N GLY A 54 17.97 2.56 -9.38
CA GLY A 54 17.99 3.64 -10.36
C GLY A 54 16.59 3.96 -10.90
N VAL A 55 16.34 5.23 -11.19
CA VAL A 55 15.12 5.68 -11.85
C VAL A 55 15.30 5.44 -13.35
N SER A 56 14.57 4.49 -13.92
CA SER A 56 14.74 4.08 -15.33
C SER A 56 13.41 3.94 -16.06
N PRO A 57 12.77 5.06 -16.45
CA PRO A 57 11.51 5.03 -17.20
C PRO A 57 11.72 4.57 -18.64
N ASP A 58 10.80 3.75 -19.16
CA ASP A 58 10.72 3.45 -20.59
C ASP A 58 10.22 4.64 -21.41
N TYR A 59 9.36 5.46 -20.79
CA TYR A 59 8.88 6.70 -21.39
C TYR A 59 8.65 7.81 -20.37
N LEU A 60 8.86 9.04 -20.83
CA LEU A 60 8.57 10.27 -20.10
C LEU A 60 7.58 11.15 -20.86
N GLY A 61 6.55 11.62 -20.16
CA GLY A 61 5.65 12.65 -20.66
C GLY A 61 6.31 14.05 -20.64
N GLU A 62 5.68 15.02 -21.28
CA GLU A 62 6.12 16.43 -21.21
C GLU A 62 6.13 16.95 -19.76
N ASP A 63 5.16 16.54 -18.96
CA ASP A 63 5.05 16.88 -17.53
C ASP A 63 5.69 15.82 -16.60
N GLY A 64 6.42 14.84 -17.16
CA GLY A 64 7.04 13.75 -16.41
C GLY A 64 8.21 14.18 -15.53
N ILE A 65 8.67 15.43 -15.64
CA ILE A 65 9.66 16.01 -14.73
C ILE A 65 9.17 17.37 -14.26
N SER A 66 9.14 17.57 -12.95
CA SER A 66 8.65 18.81 -12.35
C SER A 66 9.49 19.22 -11.15
N GLN A 67 9.61 20.53 -10.93
CA GLN A 67 10.15 21.04 -9.67
C GLN A 67 9.08 20.90 -8.59
N VAL A 68 9.46 20.34 -7.45
CA VAL A 68 8.60 20.11 -6.28
C VAL A 68 9.19 20.80 -5.05
N VAL A 69 8.46 20.75 -3.94
CA VAL A 69 8.92 21.28 -2.65
C VAL A 69 8.87 20.14 -1.65
N ILE A 70 10.01 19.81 -1.04
CA ILE A 70 10.07 18.99 0.18
C ILE A 70 10.28 19.93 1.37
N GLU A 71 11.30 20.79 1.24
CA GLU A 71 11.62 21.85 2.19
C GLU A 71 12.12 23.09 1.41
N PRO A 72 12.21 24.28 2.02
CA PRO A 72 12.40 25.54 1.27
C PRO A 72 13.86 25.88 0.91
N THR A 73 14.86 25.13 1.39
CA THR A 73 16.29 25.50 1.28
C THR A 73 17.00 24.86 0.08
N GLN A 74 16.49 23.77 -0.47
CA GLN A 74 17.05 23.06 -1.62
C GLN A 74 16.12 23.11 -2.83
N ILE A 75 16.65 22.78 -4.01
CA ILE A 75 15.85 22.56 -5.22
C ILE A 75 15.55 21.06 -5.30
N TRP A 76 14.28 20.72 -5.43
CA TRP A 76 13.79 19.36 -5.52
C TRP A 76 13.12 19.13 -6.87
N ILE A 77 13.42 18.00 -7.50
CA ILE A 77 12.91 17.64 -8.83
C ILE A 77 12.32 16.24 -8.73
N GLN A 78 11.03 16.12 -9.03
CA GLN A 78 10.33 14.86 -9.18
C GLN A 78 10.40 14.41 -10.63
N VAL A 79 10.59 13.11 -10.82
CA VAL A 79 10.53 12.39 -12.09
C VAL A 79 9.44 11.33 -11.97
N GLU A 80 8.45 11.38 -12.85
CA GLU A 80 7.44 10.34 -13.03
C GLU A 80 7.41 9.89 -14.49
N GLY A 81 7.61 8.59 -14.68
CA GLY A 81 7.58 7.97 -16.00
C GLY A 81 6.90 6.62 -15.94
N GLY A 82 6.75 5.99 -17.11
CA GLY A 82 6.20 4.64 -17.18
C GLY A 82 7.25 3.60 -17.54
N VAL A 83 6.99 2.37 -17.14
CA VAL A 83 7.75 1.18 -17.51
C VAL A 83 6.79 0.15 -18.08
N GLY A 84 7.12 -0.38 -19.26
CA GLY A 84 6.23 -1.23 -20.03
C GLY A 84 4.89 -0.56 -20.34
N ALA A 85 3.81 -1.34 -20.31
CA ALA A 85 2.48 -0.85 -20.71
C ALA A 85 1.67 -0.23 -19.56
N HIS A 86 1.95 -0.60 -18.32
CA HIS A 86 1.07 -0.33 -17.18
C HIS A 86 1.81 0.15 -15.93
N SER A 87 3.12 -0.06 -15.82
CA SER A 87 3.85 0.25 -14.59
C SER A 87 4.37 1.68 -14.62
N GLY A 88 4.61 2.21 -13.43
CA GLY A 88 5.20 3.53 -13.23
C GLY A 88 6.53 3.44 -12.51
N VAL A 89 7.34 4.48 -12.69
CA VAL A 89 8.50 4.76 -11.84
C VAL A 89 8.42 6.17 -11.29
N TYR A 90 8.99 6.34 -10.10
CA TYR A 90 9.17 7.60 -9.41
C TYR A 90 10.65 7.84 -9.13
N GLY A 91 11.08 9.09 -9.22
CA GLY A 91 12.38 9.55 -8.76
C GLY A 91 12.28 10.90 -8.08
N LEU A 92 12.96 11.07 -6.95
CA LEU A 92 13.14 12.37 -6.31
C LEU A 92 14.62 12.73 -6.29
N PHE A 93 14.94 13.89 -6.83
CA PHE A 93 16.29 14.40 -6.91
C PHE A 93 16.43 15.71 -6.15
N ARG A 94 17.50 15.81 -5.36
CA ARG A 94 17.88 17.02 -4.62
C ARG A 94 19.08 17.67 -5.30
N PHE A 95 18.98 18.96 -5.54
CA PHE A 95 20.11 19.78 -5.99
C PHE A 95 20.60 20.70 -4.88
N ASP A 96 21.84 20.50 -4.47
CA ASP A 96 22.47 21.19 -3.32
C ASP A 96 23.18 22.51 -3.68
N GLY A 97 23.07 22.95 -4.94
CA GLY A 97 23.84 24.06 -5.50
C GLY A 97 25.02 23.61 -6.36
N SER A 98 25.42 22.34 -6.26
CA SER A 98 26.53 21.75 -7.02
C SER A 98 26.20 20.41 -7.65
N THR A 99 25.52 19.53 -6.91
CA THR A 99 25.31 18.13 -7.27
C THR A 99 23.83 17.83 -7.29
N LEU A 100 23.40 17.06 -8.30
CA LEU A 100 22.06 16.49 -8.39
C LEU A 100 22.12 15.06 -7.84
N THR A 101 21.52 14.83 -6.67
CA THR A 101 21.55 13.56 -5.95
C THR A 101 20.17 12.91 -6.05
N GLN A 102 20.10 11.63 -6.42
CA GLN A 102 18.88 10.84 -6.28
C GLN A 102 18.70 10.52 -4.79
N GLU A 103 17.63 11.03 -4.19
CA GLU A 103 17.29 10.80 -2.78
C GLU A 103 16.31 9.65 -2.61
N LEU A 104 15.46 9.41 -3.61
CA LEU A 104 14.43 8.37 -3.55
C LEU A 104 14.09 7.89 -4.96
N ASP A 105 13.73 6.62 -5.04
CA ASP A 105 13.10 6.01 -6.21
C ASP A 105 11.93 5.13 -5.78
N GLY A 106 11.04 4.85 -6.73
CA GLY A 106 9.86 4.02 -6.50
C GLY A 106 9.40 3.34 -7.78
N PHE A 107 8.74 2.21 -7.61
CA PHE A 107 8.10 1.47 -8.69
C PHE A 107 6.71 1.04 -8.24
N SER A 108 5.73 1.18 -9.12
CA SER A 108 4.40 0.58 -8.94
C SER A 108 3.98 -0.15 -10.21
N ALA A 109 3.20 -1.20 -10.02
CA ALA A 109 2.53 -1.90 -11.11
C ALA A 109 1.49 -1.03 -11.86
N SER A 110 1.19 0.16 -11.34
CA SER A 110 0.33 1.19 -11.93
C SER A 110 1.08 2.52 -12.12
N PRO A 111 0.67 3.41 -13.04
CA PRO A 111 1.20 4.76 -13.11
C PRO A 111 0.73 5.62 -11.92
N GLY A 112 1.36 6.78 -11.73
CA GLY A 112 1.07 7.68 -10.60
C GLY A 112 1.69 7.18 -9.30
N VAL A 113 2.99 6.92 -9.33
CA VAL A 113 3.69 6.18 -8.28
C VAL A 113 3.88 7.02 -7.03
N GLY A 114 4.11 8.34 -7.17
CA GLY A 114 4.46 9.20 -6.06
C GLY A 114 3.48 10.33 -5.82
N GLU A 115 3.16 10.58 -4.55
CA GLU A 115 2.47 11.78 -4.09
C GLU A 115 3.36 12.54 -3.08
N ILE A 116 3.43 13.86 -3.21
CA ILE A 116 4.14 14.72 -2.26
C ILE A 116 3.13 15.52 -1.45
N LYS A 117 3.20 15.42 -0.12
CA LYS A 117 2.24 16.04 0.78
C LYS A 117 2.79 16.18 2.19
N ASP A 118 2.51 17.31 2.84
CA ASP A 118 2.70 17.48 4.28
C ASP A 118 1.65 16.65 5.03
N LEU A 119 2.08 15.50 5.54
CA LEU A 119 1.24 14.53 6.22
C LEU A 119 1.14 14.79 7.73
N ASN A 120 2.14 15.44 8.32
CA ASN A 120 2.23 15.63 9.76
C ASN A 120 1.93 17.09 10.21
N GLY A 121 1.84 18.02 9.26
CA GLY A 121 1.53 19.44 9.46
C GLY A 121 2.74 20.31 9.88
N ASP A 122 3.98 19.85 9.70
CA ASP A 122 5.18 20.55 10.12
C ASP A 122 5.75 21.52 9.06
N GLY A 123 5.17 21.54 7.86
CA GLY A 123 5.59 22.38 6.73
C GLY A 123 6.73 21.80 5.89
N ILE A 124 7.19 20.59 6.18
CA ILE A 124 8.01 19.74 5.33
C ILE A 124 7.08 18.73 4.67
N ASN A 125 7.22 18.52 3.36
CA ASN A 125 6.40 17.52 2.68
C ASN A 125 7.05 16.13 2.75
N GLU A 126 6.24 15.11 3.01
CA GLU A 126 6.59 13.71 2.83
C GLU A 126 6.36 13.25 1.39
N VAL A 127 6.97 12.11 1.05
CA VAL A 127 6.69 11.38 -0.19
C VAL A 127 5.96 10.09 0.14
N LEU A 128 4.79 9.89 -0.46
CA LEU A 128 4.06 8.63 -0.46
C LEU A 128 4.36 7.91 -1.77
N LEU A 129 4.85 6.68 -1.69
CA LEU A 129 5.03 5.81 -2.83
C LEU A 129 3.98 4.71 -2.81
N ASP A 130 3.25 4.59 -3.91
CA ASP A 130 2.28 3.53 -4.14
C ASP A 130 2.97 2.17 -4.17
N SER A 131 2.67 1.35 -3.16
CA SER A 131 3.16 -0.02 -2.96
C SER A 131 2.02 -1.03 -3.06
N THR A 132 0.90 -0.64 -3.68
CA THR A 132 -0.30 -1.45 -3.83
C THR A 132 -0.03 -2.70 -4.68
N ASP A 133 -0.56 -3.84 -4.25
CA ASP A 133 -0.65 -5.02 -5.12
C ASP A 133 -1.84 -4.88 -6.09
N TYR A 134 -1.55 -4.55 -7.35
CA TYR A 134 -2.53 -4.46 -8.43
C TYR A 134 -2.84 -5.82 -9.09
N TYR A 135 -2.08 -6.86 -8.77
CA TYR A 135 -2.18 -8.17 -9.39
C TYR A 135 -2.73 -9.22 -8.41
N VAL A 136 -3.68 -8.83 -7.56
CA VAL A 136 -4.42 -9.78 -6.70
C VAL A 136 -5.01 -10.92 -7.54
N PHE A 137 -5.61 -10.57 -8.69
CA PHE A 137 -5.95 -11.51 -9.75
C PHE A 137 -5.24 -11.10 -11.04
N CYS A 138 -5.61 -9.94 -11.57
CA CYS A 138 -5.01 -9.33 -12.74
C CYS A 138 -5.09 -7.82 -12.64
N TYR A 139 -4.16 -7.10 -13.28
CA TYR A 139 -4.16 -5.63 -13.28
C TYR A 139 -5.51 -5.01 -13.66
N ALA A 140 -6.15 -5.54 -14.70
CA ALA A 140 -7.44 -5.05 -15.20
C ALA A 140 -8.66 -5.53 -14.38
N CYS A 141 -8.47 -6.43 -13.41
CA CYS A 141 -9.55 -7.02 -12.63
C CYS A 141 -10.06 -6.06 -11.55
N GLY A 142 -9.34 -4.98 -11.25
CA GLY A 142 -9.79 -3.92 -10.34
C GLY A 142 -9.83 -4.32 -8.86
N VAL A 143 -9.24 -5.46 -8.49
CA VAL A 143 -9.06 -5.90 -7.10
C VAL A 143 -7.64 -5.58 -6.69
N ARG A 144 -7.47 -4.86 -5.58
CA ARG A 144 -6.19 -4.30 -5.16
C ARG A 144 -5.98 -4.49 -3.66
N GLU A 145 -4.76 -4.81 -3.27
CA GLU A 145 -4.35 -4.74 -1.87
C GLU A 145 -3.57 -3.44 -1.66
N ILE A 146 -4.30 -2.40 -1.24
CA ILE A 146 -3.79 -1.02 -1.18
C ILE A 146 -2.70 -0.87 -0.11
N LEU A 147 -1.55 -0.31 -0.46
CA LEU A 147 -0.48 0.01 0.48
C LEU A 147 0.33 1.20 -0.02
N TYR A 148 0.68 2.11 0.90
CA TYR A 148 1.60 3.21 0.64
C TYR A 148 2.81 3.14 1.56
N SER A 149 3.98 3.29 0.96
CA SER A 149 5.23 3.54 1.69
C SER A 149 5.36 5.04 1.92
N ILE A 150 5.72 5.46 3.13
CA ILE A 150 5.89 6.88 3.48
C ILE A 150 7.36 7.16 3.69
N TRP A 151 7.86 8.24 3.12
CA TRP A 151 9.23 8.71 3.27
C TRP A 151 9.23 10.15 3.76
N TYR A 152 10.05 10.46 4.76
CA TYR A 152 10.19 11.81 5.30
C TYR A 152 11.62 12.30 5.18
N TRP A 153 11.80 13.61 5.14
CA TRP A 153 13.12 14.24 5.12
C TRP A 153 13.60 14.48 6.55
N ASP A 154 14.76 13.91 6.91
CA ASP A 154 15.32 14.06 8.27
C ASP A 154 16.22 15.31 8.43
N GLY A 155 16.33 16.13 7.39
CA GLY A 155 17.28 17.24 7.29
C GLY A 155 18.52 16.93 6.45
N THR A 156 18.78 15.65 6.16
CA THR A 156 19.98 15.17 5.45
C THR A 156 19.66 14.20 4.31
N THR A 157 18.72 13.28 4.51
CA THR A 157 18.30 12.30 3.49
C THR A 157 16.81 11.95 3.64
N MET A 158 16.25 11.30 2.62
CA MET A 158 14.92 10.69 2.72
C MET A 158 15.00 9.38 3.51
N VAL A 159 14.16 9.25 4.52
CA VAL A 159 14.13 8.10 5.44
C VAL A 159 12.76 7.43 5.35
N PRO A 160 12.69 6.09 5.24
CA PRO A 160 11.42 5.40 5.21
C PRO A 160 10.78 5.39 6.61
N VAL A 161 9.48 5.62 6.67
CA VAL A 161 8.69 5.37 7.87
C VAL A 161 8.53 3.86 8.03
N THR A 162 9.09 3.34 9.12
CA THR A 162 8.94 1.94 9.51
C THR A 162 8.23 1.87 10.85
N LEU A 163 7.22 1.00 10.92
CA LEU A 163 6.53 0.71 12.17
C LEU A 163 7.50 0.09 13.16
N GLN A 164 7.62 0.67 14.35
CA GLN A 164 8.61 0.24 15.33
C GLN A 164 8.12 0.29 16.79
N PRO A 165 8.61 -0.61 17.67
CA PRO A 165 8.38 -0.49 19.09
C PRO A 165 8.91 0.83 19.65
N LEU A 166 8.28 1.33 20.73
CA LEU A 166 8.73 2.56 21.38
C LEU A 166 9.91 2.31 22.32
N SER A 167 10.65 3.38 22.59
CA SER A 167 11.73 3.37 23.56
C SER A 167 11.26 3.04 24.99
N ALA A 168 12.20 2.65 25.85
CA ALA A 168 11.94 2.43 27.28
C ALA A 168 11.54 3.72 28.04
N ALA A 169 11.63 4.89 27.40
CA ALA A 169 11.22 6.17 27.97
C ALA A 169 9.68 6.36 27.96
N ALA A 170 8.96 5.65 27.07
CA ALA A 170 7.51 5.65 27.07
C ALA A 170 6.96 5.05 28.38
N THR A 171 5.74 5.42 28.79
CA THR A 171 5.08 4.75 29.91
C THR A 171 4.58 3.36 29.48
N ASP A 172 4.33 2.47 30.44
CA ASP A 172 3.80 1.13 30.16
C ASP A 172 2.49 1.20 29.36
N ALA A 173 1.63 2.18 29.64
CA ALA A 173 0.38 2.36 28.92
C ALA A 173 0.59 2.77 27.46
N VAL A 174 1.53 3.68 27.18
CA VAL A 174 1.85 4.12 25.81
C VAL A 174 2.51 3.00 25.01
N ARG A 175 3.41 2.22 25.65
CA ARG A 175 4.02 1.05 25.00
C ARG A 175 2.99 -0.03 24.69
N ALA A 176 2.13 -0.38 25.65
CA ALA A 176 1.08 -1.38 25.43
C ALA A 176 0.13 -0.97 24.30
N PHE A 177 -0.27 0.31 24.26
CA PHE A 177 -1.06 0.85 23.14
C PHE A 177 -0.32 0.70 21.80
N ASN A 178 0.95 1.11 21.73
CA ASN A 178 1.71 1.02 20.49
C ASN A 178 1.92 -0.44 20.06
N GLU A 179 2.24 -1.33 20.98
CA GLU A 179 2.37 -2.78 20.72
C GLU A 179 1.08 -3.37 20.16
N GLN A 180 -0.08 -3.00 20.73
CA GLN A 180 -1.38 -3.40 20.21
C GLN A 180 -1.62 -2.86 18.79
N LEU A 181 -1.32 -1.58 18.54
CA LEU A 181 -1.45 -0.96 17.22
C LEU A 181 -0.61 -1.70 16.17
N LEU A 182 0.65 -2.01 16.51
CA LEU A 182 1.55 -2.75 15.61
C LEU A 182 1.05 -4.17 15.35
N ALA A 183 0.59 -4.87 16.38
CA ALA A 183 0.05 -6.22 16.23
C ALA A 183 -1.19 -6.25 15.32
N LEU A 184 -2.09 -5.26 15.44
CA LEU A 184 -3.27 -5.17 14.57
C LEU A 184 -2.86 -4.94 13.11
N VAL A 185 -1.88 -4.08 12.85
CA VAL A 185 -1.40 -3.82 11.48
C VAL A 185 -0.73 -5.05 10.87
N ASP A 186 0.16 -5.71 11.62
CA ASP A 186 0.85 -6.94 11.19
C ASP A 186 -0.16 -8.06 10.87
N ALA A 187 -1.27 -8.11 11.60
CA ALA A 187 -2.37 -9.04 11.38
C ALA A 187 -3.36 -8.64 10.26
N GLY A 188 -3.13 -7.52 9.57
CA GLY A 188 -4.04 -7.01 8.53
C GLY A 188 -5.37 -6.43 9.07
N LEU A 189 -5.49 -6.22 10.38
CA LEU A 189 -6.68 -5.68 11.04
C LEU A 189 -6.70 -4.14 11.00
N TRP A 190 -6.63 -3.58 9.79
CA TRP A 190 -6.51 -2.13 9.55
C TRP A 190 -7.71 -1.35 10.09
N LYS A 191 -8.92 -1.89 10.00
CA LYS A 191 -10.12 -1.27 10.59
C LYS A 191 -9.99 -1.08 12.10
N ASP A 192 -9.51 -2.10 12.81
CA ASP A 192 -9.36 -2.03 14.27
C ASP A 192 -8.17 -1.13 14.64
N ALA A 193 -7.07 -1.19 13.87
CA ALA A 193 -5.95 -0.28 14.03
C ALA A 193 -6.37 1.19 13.82
N GLN A 194 -7.25 1.46 12.84
CA GLN A 194 -7.81 2.80 12.60
C GLN A 194 -8.67 3.27 13.77
N ALA A 195 -9.56 2.42 14.28
CA ALA A 195 -10.41 2.75 15.42
C ALA A 195 -9.58 3.07 16.68
N LEU A 196 -8.44 2.39 16.84
CA LEU A 196 -7.53 2.60 17.96
C LEU A 196 -6.84 3.98 17.92
N LEU A 197 -6.75 4.64 16.76
CA LEU A 197 -6.09 5.95 16.63
C LEU A 197 -6.77 7.05 17.47
N ASP A 198 -8.08 6.96 17.70
CA ASP A 198 -8.80 7.94 18.53
C ASP A 198 -8.32 7.95 19.98
N GLU A 199 -7.88 6.79 20.49
CA GLU A 199 -7.34 6.67 21.85
C GLU A 199 -5.94 7.29 21.97
N ALA A 200 -5.19 7.42 20.86
CA ALA A 200 -3.85 7.98 20.85
C ALA A 200 -3.82 9.42 21.40
N MET A 201 -4.91 10.17 21.22
CA MET A 201 -5.08 11.54 21.73
C MET A 201 -4.98 11.64 23.25
N LEU A 202 -5.22 10.53 23.98
CA LEU A 202 -5.20 10.50 25.44
C LEU A 202 -3.79 10.56 26.03
N PHE A 203 -2.76 10.16 25.26
CA PHE A 203 -1.41 9.97 25.80
C PHE A 203 -0.55 11.23 25.83
N SER A 204 -0.88 12.27 25.04
CA SER A 204 -0.04 13.47 24.90
C SER A 204 1.47 13.14 24.75
N TYR A 205 1.80 12.11 23.96
CA TYR A 205 3.15 11.58 23.81
C TYR A 205 3.75 11.99 22.47
N THR A 206 4.98 12.53 22.47
CA THR A 206 5.57 13.21 21.30
C THR A 206 6.87 12.56 20.80
N GLU A 207 7.18 11.33 21.20
CA GLU A 207 8.31 10.61 20.60
C GLU A 207 8.08 10.47 19.09
N PRO A 208 9.06 10.78 18.23
CA PRO A 208 8.90 10.70 16.78
C PRO A 208 8.40 9.34 16.29
N ALA A 209 8.91 8.23 16.85
CA ALA A 209 8.47 6.88 16.49
C ALA A 209 6.97 6.68 16.72
N PHE A 210 6.43 7.23 17.81
CA PHE A 210 5.00 7.14 18.09
C PHE A 210 4.17 7.91 17.07
N GLN A 211 4.56 9.14 16.76
CA GLN A 211 3.85 9.98 15.80
C GLN A 211 3.89 9.38 14.38
N TRP A 212 5.05 8.85 13.97
CA TRP A 212 5.20 8.17 12.68
C TRP A 212 4.39 6.87 12.60
N ASN A 213 4.33 6.07 13.67
CA ASN A 213 3.49 4.88 13.71
C ASN A 213 2.00 5.24 13.51
N LEU A 214 1.50 6.25 14.24
CA LEU A 214 0.11 6.70 14.11
C LEU A 214 -0.20 7.21 12.70
N LEU A 215 0.72 7.98 12.10
CA LEU A 215 0.54 8.50 10.76
C LEU A 215 0.54 7.40 9.70
N TYR A 216 1.46 6.43 9.80
CA TYR A 216 1.52 5.29 8.89
C TYR A 216 0.22 4.48 8.90
N VAL A 217 -0.32 4.20 10.09
CA VAL A 217 -1.60 3.49 10.22
C VAL A 217 -2.73 4.30 9.64
N ARG A 218 -2.81 5.60 9.93
CA ARG A 218 -3.87 6.47 9.42
C ARG A 218 -3.92 6.48 7.89
N VAL A 219 -2.80 6.77 7.23
CA VAL A 219 -2.71 6.85 5.76
C VAL A 219 -3.17 5.54 5.11
N ASN A 220 -2.63 4.41 5.58
CA ASN A 220 -2.92 3.11 4.97
C ASN A 220 -4.33 2.60 5.30
N ALA A 221 -4.80 2.78 6.54
CA ALA A 221 -6.13 2.35 6.93
C ALA A 221 -7.23 3.17 6.25
N GLU A 222 -7.07 4.50 6.12
CA GLU A 222 -8.02 5.34 5.38
C GLU A 222 -8.10 4.96 3.90
N ALA A 223 -6.96 4.68 3.27
CA ALA A 223 -6.93 4.24 1.87
C ALA A 223 -7.62 2.87 1.67
N ARG A 224 -7.37 1.91 2.57
CA ARG A 224 -8.03 0.60 2.55
C ARG A 224 -9.52 0.70 2.85
N GLN A 225 -9.90 1.57 3.78
CA GLN A 225 -11.30 1.85 4.10
C GLN A 225 -12.05 2.39 2.88
N ALA A 226 -11.46 3.36 2.17
CA ALA A 226 -12.04 3.92 0.96
C ALA A 226 -12.24 2.83 -0.12
N ALA A 227 -11.22 2.02 -0.37
CA ALA A 227 -11.30 0.91 -1.32
C ALA A 227 -12.33 -0.16 -0.94
N ALA A 228 -12.54 -0.41 0.36
CA ALA A 228 -13.55 -1.33 0.86
C ALA A 228 -14.99 -0.77 0.82
N ALA A 229 -15.13 0.56 0.82
CA ALA A 229 -16.42 1.25 0.77
C ALA A 229 -16.93 1.49 -0.66
N GLU A 230 -16.05 1.49 -1.66
CA GLU A 230 -16.43 1.58 -3.06
C GLU A 230 -17.15 0.31 -3.53
N GLU A 231 -18.11 0.45 -4.46
CA GLU A 231 -18.65 -0.68 -5.24
C GLU A 231 -17.57 -1.21 -6.19
N GLY A 232 -16.58 -1.89 -5.62
CA GLY A 232 -15.42 -2.43 -6.32
C GLY A 232 -15.75 -3.71 -7.09
N ALA A 233 -14.78 -4.17 -7.89
CA ALA A 233 -14.93 -5.37 -8.71
C ALA A 233 -15.10 -6.67 -7.90
N TYR A 234 -14.62 -6.69 -6.65
CA TYR A 234 -14.73 -7.85 -5.76
C TYR A 234 -14.78 -7.44 -4.27
N PRO A 235 -15.95 -7.00 -3.76
CA PRO A 235 -16.06 -6.40 -2.42
C PRO A 235 -15.57 -7.29 -1.27
N LEU A 236 -15.72 -8.61 -1.39
CA LEU A 236 -15.29 -9.57 -0.37
C LEU A 236 -13.79 -9.44 -0.04
N LEU A 237 -12.92 -9.39 -1.06
CA LEU A 237 -11.48 -9.24 -0.79
C LEU A 237 -11.13 -7.83 -0.34
N SER A 238 -11.77 -6.79 -0.87
CA SER A 238 -11.51 -5.42 -0.39
C SER A 238 -11.82 -5.28 1.11
N GLN A 239 -12.91 -5.88 1.58
CA GLN A 239 -13.28 -5.89 3.00
C GLN A 239 -12.28 -6.71 3.84
N VAL A 240 -11.82 -7.86 3.34
CA VAL A 240 -10.81 -8.69 4.03
C VAL A 240 -9.45 -7.98 4.09
N PHE A 241 -9.01 -7.33 3.02
CA PHE A 241 -7.77 -6.54 3.02
C PHE A 241 -7.83 -5.34 3.95
N TYR A 242 -9.03 -4.79 4.21
CA TYR A 242 -9.22 -3.76 5.23
C TYR A 242 -9.33 -4.35 6.66
N GLY A 243 -9.43 -5.67 6.80
CA GLY A 243 -9.65 -6.35 8.07
C GLY A 243 -11.09 -6.28 8.57
N ASP A 244 -12.05 -5.85 7.74
CA ASP A 244 -13.46 -5.80 8.11
C ASP A 244 -14.18 -7.14 7.84
N TYR A 245 -13.85 -8.14 8.65
CA TYR A 245 -14.45 -9.47 8.54
C TYR A 245 -15.97 -9.47 8.74
N ALA A 246 -16.50 -8.53 9.51
CA ALA A 246 -17.94 -8.39 9.67
C ALA A 246 -18.61 -7.96 8.36
N ALA A 247 -18.02 -7.00 7.64
CA ALA A 247 -18.49 -6.62 6.31
C ALA A 247 -18.31 -7.76 5.28
N ALA A 248 -17.19 -8.48 5.33
CA ALA A 248 -16.95 -9.67 4.50
C ALA A 248 -18.07 -10.71 4.67
N VAL A 249 -18.42 -11.02 5.92
CA VAL A 249 -19.53 -11.93 6.23
C VAL A 249 -20.87 -11.35 5.78
N ALA A 250 -21.09 -10.04 5.87
CA ALA A 250 -22.32 -9.42 5.38
C ALA A 250 -22.49 -9.60 3.86
N THR A 251 -21.42 -9.47 3.08
CA THR A 251 -21.45 -9.79 1.63
C THR A 251 -21.79 -11.26 1.38
N MET A 252 -21.25 -12.17 2.19
CA MET A 252 -21.56 -13.61 2.07
C MET A 252 -23.00 -13.94 2.50
N GLN A 253 -23.53 -13.21 3.49
CA GLN A 253 -24.87 -13.38 4.06
C GLN A 253 -25.97 -13.17 3.01
N GLU A 254 -25.76 -12.26 2.06
CA GLU A 254 -26.72 -11.98 0.98
C GLU A 254 -27.02 -13.19 0.09
N LEU A 255 -26.06 -14.12 -0.03
CA LEU A 255 -26.19 -15.33 -0.83
C LEU A 255 -26.78 -16.51 -0.04
N GLY A 256 -26.66 -16.47 1.30
CA GLY A 256 -27.02 -17.56 2.19
C GLY A 256 -26.11 -18.79 2.08
N ALA A 257 -26.17 -19.68 3.07
CA ALA A 257 -25.27 -20.84 3.18
C ALA A 257 -25.27 -21.74 1.92
N ALA A 258 -26.47 -22.01 1.36
CA ALA A 258 -26.62 -22.84 0.17
C ALA A 258 -26.04 -22.22 -1.10
N GLY A 259 -25.86 -20.89 -1.17
CA GLY A 259 -25.17 -20.23 -2.29
C GLY A 259 -23.65 -20.21 -2.13
N LEU A 260 -23.16 -20.20 -0.90
CA LEU A 260 -21.73 -20.13 -0.59
C LEU A 260 -21.00 -21.45 -0.84
N PHE A 261 -21.60 -22.57 -0.43
CA PHE A 261 -20.95 -23.89 -0.42
C PHE A 261 -21.45 -24.78 -1.57
N THR A 262 -21.29 -24.27 -2.80
CA THR A 262 -21.54 -25.03 -4.03
C THR A 262 -20.31 -24.99 -4.93
N ALA A 263 -20.20 -25.95 -5.86
CA ALA A 263 -19.11 -25.98 -6.83
C ALA A 263 -19.09 -24.74 -7.74
N GLU A 264 -20.23 -24.08 -7.90
CA GLU A 264 -20.42 -22.87 -8.72
C GLU A 264 -20.96 -21.74 -7.83
N THR A 265 -20.18 -21.33 -6.84
CA THR A 265 -20.61 -20.25 -5.94
C THR A 265 -20.72 -18.91 -6.70
N PRO A 266 -21.77 -18.10 -6.45
CA PRO A 266 -21.91 -16.77 -7.06
C PRO A 266 -20.82 -15.77 -6.66
N LEU A 267 -20.01 -16.07 -5.64
CA LEU A 267 -18.81 -15.31 -5.32
C LEU A 267 -17.64 -15.60 -6.26
N ILE A 268 -17.74 -16.59 -7.14
CA ILE A 268 -16.68 -16.94 -8.09
C ILE A 268 -17.23 -16.81 -9.51
N VAL A 269 -18.27 -17.58 -9.84
CA VAL A 269 -18.79 -17.67 -11.22
C VAL A 269 -19.42 -16.34 -11.64
N GLY A 270 -19.02 -15.86 -12.81
CA GLY A 270 -19.50 -14.58 -13.35
C GLY A 270 -18.86 -13.34 -12.69
N THR A 271 -17.83 -13.53 -11.87
CA THR A 271 -17.06 -12.45 -11.24
C THR A 271 -15.63 -12.42 -11.78
N VAL A 272 -14.86 -11.40 -11.41
CA VAL A 272 -13.43 -11.32 -11.73
C VAL A 272 -12.58 -12.43 -11.08
N ALA A 273 -13.13 -13.16 -10.11
CA ALA A 273 -12.46 -14.28 -9.45
C ALA A 273 -12.59 -15.61 -10.21
N GLU A 274 -13.35 -15.66 -11.31
CA GLU A 274 -13.47 -16.88 -12.12
C GLU A 274 -12.12 -17.27 -12.74
N GLY A 275 -11.63 -18.47 -12.42
CA GLY A 275 -10.29 -18.94 -12.80
C GLY A 275 -9.18 -18.60 -11.80
N TRP A 276 -9.51 -17.88 -10.72
CA TRP A 276 -8.59 -17.44 -9.65
C TRP A 276 -8.97 -18.03 -8.28
N GLN A 277 -9.57 -19.22 -8.27
CA GLN A 277 -10.07 -19.85 -7.05
C GLN A 277 -8.96 -20.14 -6.04
N ALA A 278 -7.77 -20.53 -6.51
CA ALA A 278 -6.62 -20.76 -5.66
C ALA A 278 -6.18 -19.47 -4.96
N GLU A 279 -6.11 -18.36 -5.71
CA GLU A 279 -5.73 -17.05 -5.19
C GLU A 279 -6.78 -16.50 -4.22
N VAL A 280 -8.07 -16.68 -4.50
CA VAL A 280 -9.14 -16.35 -3.53
C VAL A 280 -8.94 -17.14 -2.23
N ALA A 281 -8.75 -18.46 -2.34
CA ALA A 281 -8.54 -19.32 -1.17
C ALA A 281 -7.30 -18.88 -0.38
N ASP A 282 -6.19 -18.62 -1.05
CA ASP A 282 -4.94 -18.16 -0.43
C ASP A 282 -5.11 -16.82 0.28
N ARG A 283 -5.69 -15.81 -0.37
CA ARG A 283 -5.88 -14.48 0.22
C ARG A 283 -6.80 -14.52 1.44
N LEU A 284 -7.90 -15.28 1.38
CA LEU A 284 -8.81 -15.39 2.51
C LEU A 284 -8.20 -16.15 3.69
N THR A 285 -7.54 -17.27 3.41
CA THR A 285 -6.94 -18.10 4.46
C THR A 285 -5.75 -17.40 5.11
N SER A 286 -4.86 -16.76 4.34
CA SER A 286 -3.69 -16.07 4.88
C SER A 286 -4.06 -14.87 5.75
N ASN A 287 -4.95 -13.99 5.27
CA ASN A 287 -5.40 -12.83 6.03
C ASN A 287 -6.14 -13.29 7.31
N ALA A 288 -7.07 -14.24 7.19
CA ALA A 288 -7.80 -14.73 8.36
C ALA A 288 -6.91 -15.44 9.38
N ASN A 289 -5.86 -16.14 8.94
CA ASN A 289 -4.86 -16.71 9.85
C ASN A 289 -4.16 -15.62 10.65
N ALA A 290 -3.63 -14.59 9.99
CA ALA A 290 -2.95 -13.48 10.65
C ALA A 290 -3.88 -12.76 11.64
N ALA A 291 -5.12 -12.47 11.23
CA ALA A 291 -6.14 -11.88 12.09
C ALA A 291 -6.41 -12.73 13.36
N LEU A 292 -6.52 -14.04 13.21
CA LEU A 292 -6.82 -14.97 14.32
C LEU A 292 -5.64 -15.19 15.28
N GLU A 293 -4.40 -14.90 14.88
CA GLU A 293 -3.26 -14.90 15.79
C GLU A 293 -3.35 -13.78 16.83
N VAL A 294 -3.93 -12.63 16.45
CA VAL A 294 -4.11 -11.46 17.32
C VAL A 294 -5.48 -11.45 17.98
N GLN A 295 -6.53 -11.88 17.27
CA GLN A 295 -7.91 -11.96 17.78
C GLN A 295 -8.46 -13.39 17.66
N PRO A 296 -8.10 -14.31 18.57
CA PRO A 296 -8.46 -15.73 18.48
C PRO A 296 -9.97 -16.00 18.65
N ASP A 297 -10.74 -15.01 19.09
CA ASP A 297 -12.19 -15.07 19.28
C ASP A 297 -12.97 -14.38 18.13
N LEU A 298 -12.29 -13.96 17.05
CA LEU A 298 -12.92 -13.30 15.90
C LEU A 298 -13.70 -14.31 15.03
N ALA A 299 -14.96 -14.57 15.42
CA ALA A 299 -15.84 -15.55 14.76
C ALA A 299 -15.94 -15.35 13.24
N ALA A 300 -16.01 -14.10 12.77
CA ALA A 300 -16.12 -13.79 11.35
C ALA A 300 -14.87 -14.19 10.55
N ALA A 301 -13.67 -14.09 11.13
CA ALA A 301 -12.43 -14.53 10.48
C ALA A 301 -12.39 -16.05 10.34
N TYR A 302 -12.85 -16.82 11.34
CA TYR A 302 -13.03 -18.27 11.18
C TYR A 302 -13.99 -18.59 10.03
N PHE A 303 -15.14 -17.91 9.95
CA PHE A 303 -16.09 -18.17 8.87
C PHE A 303 -15.48 -17.92 7.48
N VAL A 304 -14.81 -16.78 7.31
CA VAL A 304 -14.12 -16.43 6.07
C VAL A 304 -13.00 -17.42 5.74
N ARG A 305 -12.19 -17.83 6.73
CA ARG A 305 -11.14 -18.86 6.55
C ARG A 305 -11.73 -20.18 6.10
N GLY A 306 -12.80 -20.65 6.75
CA GLY A 306 -13.47 -21.90 6.40
C GLY A 306 -14.01 -21.89 4.97
N TRP A 307 -14.53 -20.75 4.50
CA TRP A 307 -14.92 -20.62 3.09
C TRP A 307 -13.71 -20.60 2.14
N GLY A 308 -12.60 -19.95 2.51
CA GLY A 308 -11.34 -20.04 1.78
C GLY A 308 -10.84 -21.48 1.63
N GLU A 309 -10.88 -22.27 2.71
CA GLU A 309 -10.51 -23.69 2.69
C GLU A 309 -11.46 -24.52 1.81
N TYR A 310 -12.75 -24.19 1.81
CA TYR A 310 -13.71 -24.78 0.88
C TYR A 310 -13.32 -24.50 -0.57
N VAL A 311 -13.16 -23.22 -0.94
CA VAL A 311 -12.92 -22.79 -2.33
C VAL A 311 -11.66 -23.41 -2.93
N ARG A 312 -10.63 -23.66 -2.11
CA ARG A 312 -9.37 -24.27 -2.56
C ARG A 312 -9.57 -25.56 -3.33
N ASN A 313 -10.51 -26.41 -2.89
CA ASN A 313 -10.72 -27.75 -3.46
C ASN A 313 -12.20 -28.11 -3.66
N PHE A 314 -13.11 -27.18 -3.41
CA PHE A 314 -14.57 -27.40 -3.29
C PHE A 314 -14.94 -28.57 -2.35
N ALA A 315 -14.13 -28.76 -1.30
CA ALA A 315 -14.28 -29.85 -0.35
C ALA A 315 -14.95 -29.35 0.94
N ALA A 316 -16.22 -29.69 1.13
CA ALA A 316 -17.02 -29.23 2.27
C ALA A 316 -16.37 -29.58 3.63
N THR A 317 -15.74 -30.76 3.71
CA THR A 317 -15.06 -31.23 4.92
C THR A 317 -13.90 -30.35 5.37
N ALA A 318 -13.27 -29.60 4.46
CA ALA A 318 -12.16 -28.69 4.80
C ALA A 318 -12.63 -27.47 5.61
N ALA A 319 -13.89 -27.05 5.43
CA ALA A 319 -14.47 -25.89 6.13
C ALA A 319 -15.00 -26.20 7.53
N VAL A 320 -15.26 -27.48 7.84
CA VAL A 320 -16.05 -27.89 9.02
C VAL A 320 -15.50 -27.33 10.34
N SER A 321 -14.19 -27.47 10.58
CA SER A 321 -13.59 -27.04 11.86
C SER A 321 -13.75 -25.54 12.09
N ASP A 322 -13.55 -24.74 11.04
CA ASP A 322 -13.65 -23.29 11.11
C ASP A 322 -15.11 -22.84 11.25
N LEU A 323 -16.03 -23.47 10.52
CA LEU A 323 -17.46 -23.20 10.66
C LEU A 323 -17.98 -23.58 12.04
N GLN A 324 -17.50 -24.67 12.63
CA GLN A 324 -17.79 -25.03 14.02
C GLN A 324 -17.32 -23.97 15.00
N GLN A 325 -16.10 -23.47 14.84
CA GLN A 325 -15.55 -22.44 15.71
C GLN A 325 -16.29 -21.11 15.57
N ALA A 326 -16.59 -20.67 14.34
CA ALA A 326 -17.39 -19.47 14.09
C ALA A 326 -18.79 -19.57 14.74
N ALA A 327 -19.46 -20.72 14.56
CA ALA A 327 -20.76 -21.03 15.13
C ALA A 327 -20.75 -21.07 16.67
N ALA A 328 -19.66 -21.53 17.28
CA ALA A 328 -19.50 -21.57 18.73
C ALA A 328 -19.25 -20.19 19.34
N LEU A 329 -18.42 -19.36 18.70
CA LEU A 329 -18.08 -18.01 19.15
C LEU A 329 -19.25 -17.03 18.95
N ALA A 330 -20.06 -17.21 17.91
CA ALA A 330 -21.20 -16.34 17.58
C ALA A 330 -22.46 -17.16 17.25
N PRO A 331 -23.12 -17.78 18.25
CA PRO A 331 -24.25 -18.68 18.04
C PRO A 331 -25.49 -18.00 17.45
N ASP A 332 -25.60 -16.68 17.62
CA ASP A 332 -26.75 -15.89 17.13
C ASP A 332 -26.62 -15.53 15.63
N VAL A 333 -25.47 -15.78 15.00
CA VAL A 333 -25.28 -15.55 13.56
C VAL A 333 -25.80 -16.76 12.78
N ALA A 334 -27.02 -16.65 12.29
CA ALA A 334 -27.73 -17.75 11.64
C ALA A 334 -26.97 -18.37 10.45
N LEU A 335 -26.21 -17.56 9.69
CA LEU A 335 -25.42 -18.05 8.56
C LEU A 335 -24.38 -19.09 8.98
N TYR A 336 -23.72 -18.91 10.12
CA TYR A 336 -22.67 -19.82 10.58
C TYR A 336 -23.23 -21.21 10.88
N GLN A 337 -24.36 -21.25 11.58
CA GLN A 337 -25.07 -22.50 11.91
C GLN A 337 -25.58 -23.21 10.64
N GLN A 338 -26.15 -22.45 9.69
CA GLN A 338 -26.67 -22.98 8.43
C GLN A 338 -25.55 -23.55 7.55
N SER A 339 -24.42 -22.84 7.44
CA SER A 339 -23.25 -23.31 6.71
C SER A 339 -22.67 -24.57 7.33
N LEU A 340 -22.55 -24.63 8.66
CA LEU A 340 -22.07 -25.82 9.35
C LEU A 340 -22.98 -27.04 9.10
N ALA A 341 -24.31 -26.87 9.22
CA ALA A 341 -25.25 -27.95 8.93
C ALA A 341 -25.08 -28.45 7.49
N LEU A 342 -25.01 -27.53 6.52
CA LEU A 342 -24.87 -27.86 5.11
C LEU A 342 -23.60 -28.67 4.78
N VAL A 343 -22.46 -28.37 5.42
CA VAL A 343 -21.20 -29.06 5.13
C VAL A 343 -21.00 -30.36 5.93
N THR A 344 -21.92 -30.70 6.84
CA THR A 344 -21.84 -31.89 7.70
C THR A 344 -22.92 -32.94 7.41
N GLU A 345 -23.91 -32.62 6.58
CA GLU A 345 -24.93 -33.55 6.05
C GLU A 345 -24.40 -34.42 4.90
#